data_AF-A0A934DEK6-F1
#
_entry.id   AF-A0A934DEK6-F1
#
_cell.length_a   1.000
_cell.length_b   1.000
_cell.length_c   1.000
_cell.angle_alpha   90.00
_cell.angle_beta   90.00
_cell.angle_gamma   90.00
#
_symmetry.space_group_name_H-M   'P 1'
#
loop_
_entity.id
_entity.type
_entity.pdbx_description
1 polymer ?
#
loop_
_entity_poly.entity_id
_entity_poly.type
_entity_poly.pdbx_seq_one_letter_code
_entity_poly.pdbx_strand_id
1 'polypeptide(L)'
;MKPGRNDPCPCGSGLKYKKCCADKHDASEHQRVMGPVMDELRELLKGKNFGSLDEANAFLRQHNQQRNQTPSDDFHGQSPDQMHRLLHFPFDTPHMIIFPSSLDSLLQAPILSLFKLLADAIGD
;
A
#
# COMPACT_ATOMS: atom_id res chain seq x y z
N MET A 1 18.22 -16.38 7.34
CA MET A 1 18.83 -15.39 6.43
C MET A 1 18.72 -15.89 5.00
N LYS A 2 18.38 -15.02 4.04
CA LYS A 2 18.43 -15.38 2.61
C LYS A 2 19.91 -15.38 2.16
N PRO A 3 20.39 -16.39 1.42
CA PRO A 3 21.77 -16.45 0.95
C PRO A 3 22.07 -15.25 0.03
N GLY A 4 23.26 -14.67 0.17
CA GLY A 4 23.74 -13.62 -0.73
C GLY A 4 23.92 -14.16 -2.15
N ARG A 5 23.71 -13.31 -3.17
CA ARG A 5 23.75 -13.71 -4.59
C ARG A 5 25.06 -14.42 -5.01
N ASN A 6 26.19 -14.14 -4.37
CA ASN A 6 27.48 -14.75 -4.70
C ASN A 6 27.84 -15.95 -3.80
N ASP A 7 27.06 -16.24 -2.77
CA ASP A 7 27.34 -17.33 -1.83
C ASP A 7 27.16 -18.69 -2.51
N PRO A 8 27.81 -19.77 -2.01
CA PRO A 8 27.53 -21.12 -2.45
C PRO A 8 26.04 -21.43 -2.36
N CYS A 9 25.47 -22.01 -3.41
CA CYS A 9 24.05 -22.28 -3.48
C CYS A 9 23.66 -23.36 -2.45
N PRO A 10 22.62 -23.13 -1.61
CA PRO A 10 22.24 -24.07 -0.56
C PRO A 10 21.64 -25.39 -1.09
N CYS A 11 21.35 -25.50 -2.38
CA CYS A 11 20.87 -26.73 -2.99
C CYS A 11 21.97 -27.80 -3.22
N GLY A 12 23.21 -27.54 -2.79
CA GLY A 12 24.33 -28.48 -2.91
C GLY A 12 24.97 -28.56 -4.30
N SER A 13 24.68 -27.63 -5.21
CA SER A 13 25.22 -27.66 -6.58
C SER A 13 26.68 -27.22 -6.71
N GLY A 14 27.26 -26.61 -5.67
CA GLY A 14 28.60 -26.01 -5.72
C GLY A 14 28.71 -24.70 -6.53
N LEU A 15 27.63 -24.24 -7.17
CA LEU A 15 27.58 -22.98 -7.91
C LEU A 15 27.26 -21.79 -7.00
N LYS A 16 27.58 -20.56 -7.44
CA LYS A 16 27.10 -19.33 -6.79
C LYS A 16 25.56 -19.25 -6.87
N TYR A 17 24.88 -18.78 -5.82
CA TYR A 17 23.42 -18.74 -5.73
C TYR A 17 22.75 -18.08 -6.95
N LYS A 18 23.30 -16.95 -7.41
CA LYS A 18 22.84 -16.23 -8.62
C LYS A 18 22.94 -17.01 -9.93
N LYS A 19 23.78 -18.04 -10.00
CA LYS A 19 23.94 -18.89 -11.19
C LYS A 19 23.19 -20.21 -11.06
N CYS A 20 22.38 -20.38 -10.01
CA CYS A 20 21.76 -21.67 -9.70
C CYS A 20 20.28 -21.54 -9.31
N CYS A 21 19.99 -21.11 -8.08
CA CYS A 21 18.63 -21.11 -7.54
C CYS A 21 17.99 -19.71 -7.46
N ALA A 22 18.74 -18.63 -7.63
CA ALA A 22 18.20 -17.27 -7.53
C ALA A 22 17.05 -17.02 -8.52
N ASP A 23 17.28 -17.24 -9.82
CA ASP A 23 16.26 -16.97 -10.84
C ASP A 23 15.03 -17.89 -10.70
N LYS A 24 15.24 -19.12 -10.22
CA LYS A 24 14.15 -20.06 -9.92
C LYS A 24 13.31 -19.58 -8.73
N HIS A 25 13.95 -19.01 -7.72
CA HIS A 25 13.27 -18.37 -6.59
C HIS A 25 12.55 -17.09 -7.02
N ASP A 26 13.17 -16.26 -7.85
CA ASP A 26 12.56 -15.01 -8.31
C ASP A 26 11.34 -15.28 -9.19
N ALA A 27 11.40 -16.31 -10.04
CA ALA A 27 10.27 -16.78 -10.84
C ALA A 27 9.16 -17.41 -9.96
N SER A 28 9.52 -18.20 -8.95
CA SER A 28 8.53 -18.81 -8.05
C SER A 28 7.86 -17.77 -7.15
N GLU A 29 8.59 -16.78 -6.67
CA GLU A 29 8.04 -15.68 -5.89
C GLU A 29 7.15 -14.78 -6.77
N HIS A 30 7.55 -14.46 -7.99
CA HIS A 30 6.66 -13.77 -8.95
C HIS A 30 5.35 -14.54 -9.14
N GLN A 31 5.43 -15.86 -9.34
CA GLN A 31 4.23 -16.69 -9.48
C GLN A 31 3.38 -16.71 -8.21
N ARG A 32 3.99 -16.70 -7.02
CA ARG A 32 3.25 -16.68 -5.75
C ARG A 32 2.51 -15.37 -5.51
N VAL A 33 3.10 -14.24 -5.89
CA VAL A 33 2.50 -12.91 -5.68
C VAL A 33 1.53 -12.54 -6.80
N MET A 34 1.94 -12.72 -8.07
CA MET A 34 1.12 -12.34 -9.23
C MET A 34 0.14 -13.43 -9.68
N GLY A 35 0.39 -14.69 -9.33
CA GLY A 35 -0.47 -15.81 -9.73
C GLY A 35 -1.94 -15.61 -9.35
N PRO A 36 -2.26 -15.36 -8.06
CA PRO A 36 -3.64 -15.13 -7.63
C PRO A 36 -4.33 -13.98 -8.36
N VAL A 37 -3.59 -12.89 -8.64
CA VAL A 37 -4.10 -11.72 -9.37
C VAL A 37 -4.44 -12.09 -10.81
N MET A 38 -3.58 -12.86 -11.47
CA MET A 38 -3.80 -13.29 -12.85
C MET A 38 -4.94 -14.30 -12.96
N ASP A 39 -5.11 -15.18 -11.96
CA ASP A 39 -6.21 -16.14 -11.93
C ASP A 39 -7.56 -15.44 -11.71
N GLU A 40 -7.59 -14.45 -10.81
CA GLU A 40 -8.77 -13.57 -10.63
C GLU A 40 -9.12 -12.82 -11.92
N LEU A 41 -8.12 -12.26 -12.60
CA LEU A 41 -8.31 -11.55 -13.86
C LEU A 41 -8.87 -12.47 -14.96
N ARG A 42 -8.36 -13.70 -15.06
CA ARG A 42 -8.87 -14.69 -16.03
C ARG A 42 -10.33 -15.03 -15.78
N GLU A 43 -10.71 -15.27 -14.53
CA GLU A 43 -12.10 -15.55 -14.19
C GLU A 43 -13.00 -14.34 -14.41
N LEU A 44 -12.54 -13.12 -14.11
CA LEU A 44 -13.29 -11.89 -14.36
C LEU A 44 -13.59 -11.65 -15.85
N LEU A 45 -12.62 -11.97 -16.72
CA LEU A 45 -12.74 -11.78 -18.17
C LEU A 45 -13.44 -12.94 -18.87
N LYS A 46 -13.69 -14.05 -18.17
CA LYS A 46 -14.29 -15.25 -18.74
C LYS A 46 -15.69 -14.97 -19.29
N GLY A 47 -15.87 -15.25 -20.58
CA GLY A 47 -17.15 -15.03 -21.26
C GLY A 47 -17.52 -13.56 -21.49
N LYS A 48 -16.58 -12.62 -21.27
CA LYS A 48 -16.76 -11.21 -21.65
C LYS A 48 -16.30 -11.02 -23.10
N ASN A 49 -17.10 -10.29 -23.87
CA ASN A 49 -16.74 -9.81 -25.20
C ASN A 49 -16.72 -8.28 -25.14
N PHE A 50 -15.61 -7.68 -25.55
CA PHE A 50 -15.44 -6.23 -25.63
C PHE A 50 -15.33 -5.82 -27.10
N GLY A 51 -15.97 -4.73 -27.48
CA GLY A 51 -15.88 -4.14 -28.81
C GLY A 51 -14.59 -3.35 -29.05
N SER A 52 -13.87 -2.99 -27.99
CA SER A 52 -12.58 -2.30 -28.08
C SER A 52 -11.69 -2.52 -26.84
N LEU A 53 -10.39 -2.19 -26.98
CA LEU A 53 -9.47 -2.18 -25.84
C LEU A 53 -9.86 -1.13 -24.79
N ASP A 54 -10.41 0.01 -25.20
CA ASP A 54 -10.85 1.05 -24.28
C ASP A 54 -12.01 0.57 -23.41
N GLU A 55 -12.93 -0.20 -23.99
CA GLU A 55 -14.03 -0.82 -23.25
C GLU A 55 -13.51 -1.83 -22.22
N ALA A 56 -12.57 -2.69 -22.61
CA ALA A 56 -11.93 -3.62 -21.68
C ALA A 56 -11.19 -2.89 -20.55
N ASN A 57 -10.46 -1.81 -20.87
CA ASN A 57 -9.77 -0.99 -19.89
C ASN A 57 -10.73 -0.27 -18.93
N ALA A 58 -11.85 0.25 -19.43
CA ALA A 58 -12.89 0.86 -18.61
C ALA A 58 -13.50 -0.17 -17.64
N PHE A 59 -13.81 -1.37 -18.14
CA PHE A 59 -14.32 -2.47 -17.33
C PHE A 59 -13.35 -2.86 -16.20
N LEU A 60 -12.06 -3.04 -16.51
CA LEU A 60 -11.04 -3.38 -15.52
C LEU A 60 -10.85 -2.27 -14.47
N ARG A 61 -10.89 -0.99 -14.89
CA ARG A 61 -10.83 0.15 -13.96
C ARG A 61 -12.02 0.15 -13.01
N GLN A 62 -13.23 -0.05 -13.54
CA GLN A 62 -14.44 -0.10 -12.72
C GLN A 62 -14.38 -1.23 -11.71
N HIS A 63 -13.94 -2.42 -12.12
CA HIS A 63 -13.80 -3.56 -11.22
C HIS A 63 -12.77 -3.29 -10.10
N ASN A 64 -11.59 -2.76 -10.45
CA ASN A 64 -10.57 -2.39 -9.47
C ASN A 64 -11.07 -1.29 -8.51
N GLN A 65 -11.79 -0.29 -9.02
CA GLN A 65 -12.37 0.75 -8.20
C GLN A 65 -13.39 0.18 -7.21
N GLN A 66 -14.26 -0.74 -7.66
CA GLN A 66 -15.21 -1.41 -6.78
C GLN A 66 -14.48 -2.17 -5.66
N ARG A 67 -13.44 -2.95 -5.99
CA ARG A 67 -12.62 -3.65 -4.98
C ARG A 67 -12.01 -2.69 -3.97
N ASN A 68 -11.45 -1.57 -4.42
CA ASN A 68 -10.83 -0.57 -3.53
C ASN A 68 -11.85 0.20 -2.68
N GLN A 69 -13.12 0.20 -3.08
CA GLN A 69 -14.22 0.80 -2.33
C GLN A 69 -14.95 -0.19 -1.41
N THR A 70 -14.74 -1.49 -1.58
CA THR A 70 -15.32 -2.51 -0.71
C THR A 70 -14.62 -2.51 0.66
N PRO A 71 -15.38 -2.46 1.77
CA PRO A 71 -14.84 -2.65 3.12
C PRO A 71 -14.05 -3.96 3.27
N SER A 72 -12.96 -3.90 4.00
CA SER A 72 -12.14 -5.06 4.33
C SER A 72 -12.06 -5.24 5.85
N ASP A 73 -12.13 -6.50 6.31
CA ASP A 73 -11.97 -6.84 7.73
C ASP A 73 -10.56 -6.51 8.23
N ASP A 74 -9.54 -6.66 7.38
CA ASP A 74 -8.15 -6.28 7.68
C ASP A 74 -8.00 -4.77 7.94
N PHE A 75 -8.94 -3.97 7.45
CA PHE A 75 -9.02 -2.53 7.68
C PHE A 75 -10.14 -2.15 8.64
N HIS A 76 -10.58 -3.10 9.47
CA HIS A 76 -11.63 -2.91 10.47
C HIS A 76 -12.92 -2.29 9.89
N GLY A 77 -13.30 -2.73 8.68
CA GLY A 77 -14.51 -2.26 7.99
C GLY A 77 -14.30 -1.01 7.15
N GLN A 78 -13.07 -0.49 7.02
CA GLN A 78 -12.74 0.54 6.03
C GLN A 78 -12.32 -0.10 4.70
N SER A 79 -12.43 0.65 3.62
CA SER A 79 -11.98 0.22 2.29
C SER A 79 -10.50 0.55 2.06
N PRO A 80 -9.83 -0.12 1.10
CA PRO A 80 -8.49 0.27 0.67
C PRO A 80 -8.36 1.75 0.25
N ASP A 81 -9.34 2.30 -0.47
CA ASP A 81 -9.35 3.72 -0.87
C ASP A 81 -9.40 4.65 0.35
N GLN A 82 -10.26 4.31 1.33
CA GLN A 82 -10.37 5.04 2.58
C GLN A 82 -9.05 5.03 3.37
N MET A 83 -8.40 3.87 3.48
CA MET A 83 -7.10 3.74 4.14
C MET A 83 -6.00 4.51 3.40
N HIS A 84 -5.97 4.45 2.07
CA HIS A 84 -5.03 5.23 1.26
C HIS A 84 -5.21 6.74 1.50
N ARG A 85 -6.46 7.24 1.52
CA ARG A 85 -6.73 8.64 1.82
C ARG A 85 -6.28 9.02 3.22
N LEU A 86 -6.53 8.17 4.20
CA LEU A 86 -6.08 8.40 5.57
C LEU A 86 -4.54 8.53 5.65
N LEU A 87 -3.80 7.66 4.98
CA LEU A 87 -2.34 7.65 5.04
C LEU A 87 -1.69 8.81 4.27
N HIS A 88 -2.29 9.24 3.17
CA HIS A 88 -1.67 10.19 2.24
C HIS A 88 -2.30 11.59 2.26
N PHE A 89 -3.54 11.72 2.73
CA PHE A 89 -4.31 12.97 2.76
C PHE A 89 -5.11 13.12 4.08
N PRO A 90 -4.48 12.95 5.26
CA PRO A 90 -5.20 12.89 6.53
C PRO A 90 -6.03 14.14 6.83
N PHE A 91 -5.55 15.33 6.44
CA PHE A 91 -6.27 16.60 6.66
C PHE A 91 -7.43 16.81 5.68
N ASP A 92 -7.46 16.08 4.56
CA ASP A 92 -8.54 16.11 3.56
C ASP A 92 -9.51 14.92 3.74
N THR A 93 -9.52 14.30 4.92
CA THR A 93 -10.43 13.19 5.27
C THR A 93 -11.40 13.53 6.40
N PRO A 94 -12.19 14.63 6.29
CA PRO A 94 -13.05 15.11 7.39
C PRO A 94 -14.12 14.11 7.84
N HIS A 95 -14.46 13.13 6.99
CA HIS A 95 -15.42 12.08 7.31
C HIS A 95 -14.81 10.90 8.09
N MET A 96 -13.48 10.86 8.22
CA MET A 96 -12.74 9.79 8.90
C MET A 96 -11.93 10.33 10.07
N ILE A 97 -11.23 11.44 9.88
CA ILE A 97 -10.49 12.15 10.93
C ILE A 97 -10.80 13.64 10.84
N ILE A 98 -11.16 14.24 11.97
CA ILE A 98 -11.38 15.67 12.09
C ILE A 98 -10.28 16.24 12.99
N PHE A 99 -9.51 17.17 12.45
CA PHE A 99 -8.60 17.98 13.23
C PHE A 99 -9.30 19.26 13.65
N PRO A 100 -9.33 19.59 14.96
CA PRO A 100 -9.92 20.82 15.42
C PRO A 100 -9.13 22.03 14.88
N SER A 101 -9.84 23.02 14.35
CA SER A 101 -9.25 24.27 13.85
C SER A 101 -8.79 25.22 14.97
N SER A 102 -9.37 25.08 16.16
CA SER A 102 -8.96 25.76 17.39
C SER A 102 -8.84 24.74 18.53
N LEU A 103 -7.79 24.90 19.33
CA LEU A 103 -7.67 24.17 20.58
C LEU A 103 -8.35 25.01 21.66
N ASP A 104 -9.60 24.69 21.99
CA ASP A 104 -10.46 25.48 22.90
C ASP A 104 -10.02 25.46 24.38
N SER A 105 -8.87 24.86 24.67
CA SER A 105 -8.28 24.85 26.01
C SER A 105 -6.85 25.38 25.94
N LEU A 106 -6.52 26.26 26.90
CA LEU A 106 -5.15 26.58 27.27
C LEU A 106 -4.44 25.25 27.58
N LEU A 107 -3.81 24.66 26.58
CA LEU A 107 -3.08 23.41 26.70
C LEU A 107 -2.03 23.60 27.81
N GLN A 108 -2.26 22.98 28.97
CA GLN A 108 -1.29 22.95 30.06
C GLN A 108 -0.24 21.87 29.81
N ALA A 109 0.38 21.91 28.62
CA ALA A 109 1.47 21.01 28.29
C ALA A 109 2.80 21.72 28.61
N PRO A 110 3.70 21.11 29.41
CA PRO A 110 5.00 21.72 29.75
C PRO A 110 5.83 22.15 28.53
N ILE A 111 5.67 21.45 27.40
CA ILE A 111 6.33 21.77 26.14
C ILE A 111 5.93 23.15 25.59
N LEU A 112 4.71 23.62 25.87
CA LEU A 112 4.24 24.92 25.39
C LEU A 112 4.88 26.08 26.15
N SER A 113 5.30 25.87 27.40
CA SER A 113 6.11 26.86 28.13
C SER A 113 7.47 27.06 27.43
N LEU A 114 8.10 25.97 27.01
CA LEU A 114 9.34 26.01 26.23
C LEU A 114 9.15 26.67 24.87
N PHE A 115 8.07 26.32 24.15
CA PHE A 115 7.75 26.95 22.86
C PHE A 115 7.55 28.47 22.99
N LYS A 116 6.79 28.93 23.99
CA LYS A 116 6.57 30.38 24.24
C LYS A 116 7.88 31.12 24.49
N LEU A 117 8.75 30.57 25.36
CA LEU A 117 10.06 31.16 25.62
C LEU A 117 10.93 31.27 24.36
N LEU A 118 10.84 30.29 23.45
CA LEU A 118 11.55 30.32 22.18
C LEU A 118 10.95 31.36 21.23
N ALA A 119 9.62 31.39 21.08
CA ALA A 119 8.93 32.37 20.23
C ALA A 119 9.24 33.82 20.66
N ASP A 120 9.15 34.10 21.96
CA ASP A 120 9.46 35.42 22.54
C ASP A 120 10.93 35.83 22.31
N ALA A 121 11.85 34.86 22.32
CA ALA A 121 13.28 35.12 22.13
C ALA A 121 13.67 35.36 20.65
N ILE A 122 12.90 34.79 19.71
CA ILE A 122 13.18 34.89 18.27
C ILE A 122 12.55 36.15 17.67
N GLY A 123 11.48 36.67 18.28
CA GLY A 123 10.68 37.77 17.73
C GLY A 123 9.80 37.32 16.55
N ASP A 124 8.72 38.04 16.27
CA ASP A 124 7.79 37.76 15.16
C ASP A 124 8.49 37.66 13.78
#